data_AF-I8TD15-F1
#
_entry.id   AF-I8TD15-F1
#
_cell.length_a   1.000
_cell.length_b   1.000
_cell.length_c   1.000
_cell.angle_alpha   90.00
_cell.angle_beta   90.00
_cell.angle_gamma   90.00
#
_symmetry.space_group_name_H-M   'P 1'
#
loop_
_entity.id
_entity.type
_entity.pdbx_description
1 polymer ?
#
loop_
_entity_poly.entity_id
_entity_poly.type
_entity_poly.pdbx_seq_one_letter_code
_entity_poly.pdbx_strand_id
1 'polypeptide(L)'
;MHAELDEDEDLLVLPENPPPVEGWRLLELLQAKAQQERIGLEETAKRIGISRSYLSSLRYGQRKVSSLGREILDKCAEFLGMPLAGVLMAAEVIYPTDFVGGSRERARQEVQRAMQFFASDPDWAGFVDADWRSWSLNTQLMVVLLYQKAAGLEILPSLFDAKIASEAFSAQQPEKAP
;
A
#
# COMPACT_ATOMS: atom_id res chain seq x y z
N MET A 1 20.83 -7.80 39.06
CA MET A 1 21.35 -6.70 38.23
C MET A 1 20.72 -6.86 36.86
N HIS A 2 19.44 -6.48 36.74
CA HIS A 2 18.79 -6.39 35.45
C HIS A 2 19.18 -5.02 34.90
N ALA A 3 19.85 -5.02 33.75
CA ALA A 3 20.01 -3.80 32.97
C ALA A 3 18.61 -3.37 32.55
N GLU A 4 18.08 -2.34 33.21
CA GLU A 4 17.09 -1.46 32.61
C GLU A 4 17.78 -0.89 31.37
N LEU A 5 17.52 -1.49 30.21
CA LEU A 5 17.75 -0.80 28.95
C LEU A 5 16.86 0.43 29.02
N ASP A 6 17.45 1.62 28.88
CA ASP A 6 16.72 2.88 28.80
C ASP A 6 15.56 2.68 27.80
N GLU A 7 14.31 2.73 28.28
CA GLU A 7 13.11 2.48 27.45
C GLU A 7 13.05 3.45 26.25
N ASP A 8 13.76 4.58 26.35
CA ASP A 8 13.90 5.58 25.30
C ASP A 8 14.89 5.18 24.18
N GLU A 9 15.86 4.28 24.42
CA GLU A 9 16.87 3.92 23.42
C GLU A 9 16.39 2.88 22.38
N ASP A 10 15.44 2.01 22.73
CA ASP A 10 14.93 0.97 21.81
C ASP A 10 13.62 1.35 21.13
N LEU A 11 13.27 2.64 21.03
CA LEU A 11 12.05 3.04 20.33
C LEU A 11 12.16 2.83 18.80
N LEU A 12 11.09 2.31 18.20
CA LEU A 12 10.93 2.33 16.74
C LEU A 12 10.52 3.76 16.32
N VAL A 13 11.52 4.59 16.01
CA VAL A 13 11.33 5.97 15.57
C VAL A 13 11.82 6.14 14.14
N LEU A 14 10.94 6.54 13.23
CA LEU A 14 11.37 6.91 11.89
C LEU A 14 12.07 8.28 11.88
N PRO A 15 13.08 8.51 11.01
CA PRO A 15 13.72 9.81 10.85
C PRO A 15 12.70 10.90 10.46
N GLU A 16 12.85 12.11 11.01
CA GLU A 16 11.97 13.26 10.73
C GLU A 16 11.89 13.60 9.24
N ASN A 17 13.00 13.45 8.52
CA ASN A 17 13.06 13.56 7.07
C ASN A 17 13.15 12.15 6.47
N PRO A 18 12.02 11.56 6.06
CA PRO A 18 12.00 10.23 5.50
C PRO A 18 12.80 10.22 4.18
N PRO A 19 13.69 9.25 3.97
CA PRO A 19 14.30 9.07 2.67
C PRO A 19 13.19 8.72 1.65
N PRO A 20 13.32 9.10 0.37
CA PRO A 20 12.33 8.82 -0.68
C PRO A 20 12.41 7.34 -1.08
N VAL A 21 12.06 6.44 -0.16
CA VAL A 21 12.21 5.00 -0.31
C VAL A 21 10.85 4.38 -0.52
N GLU A 22 10.80 3.50 -1.50
CA GLU A 22 9.59 2.74 -1.80
C GLU A 22 9.12 1.92 -0.59
N GLY A 23 7.83 1.96 -0.32
CA GLY A 23 7.15 1.24 0.76
C GLY A 23 7.30 1.88 2.14
N TRP A 24 7.66 3.16 2.21
CA TRP A 24 7.76 3.91 3.47
C TRP A 24 6.51 3.82 4.33
N ARG A 25 5.33 3.80 3.70
CA ARG A 25 4.04 3.72 4.39
C ARG A 25 3.94 2.49 5.31
N LEU A 26 4.53 1.36 4.92
CA LEU A 26 4.55 0.19 5.79
C LEU A 26 5.35 0.46 7.08
N LEU A 27 6.48 1.16 7.00
CA LEU A 27 7.27 1.50 8.18
C LEU A 27 6.51 2.41 9.14
N GLU A 28 5.74 3.38 8.62
CA GLU A 28 4.90 4.26 9.44
C GLU A 28 3.83 3.46 10.19
N LEU A 29 3.20 2.49 9.52
CA LEU A 29 2.21 1.61 10.13
C LEU A 29 2.84 0.74 11.22
N LEU A 30 4.04 0.19 10.98
CA LEU A 30 4.77 -0.59 11.97
C LEU A 30 5.15 0.25 13.19
N GLN A 31 5.63 1.48 12.98
CA GLN A 31 5.91 2.42 14.08
C GLN A 31 4.64 2.72 14.89
N ALA A 32 3.54 3.09 14.23
CA ALA A 32 2.29 3.41 14.92
C ALA A 32 1.78 2.22 15.75
N LYS A 33 1.87 1.01 15.20
CA LYS A 33 1.48 -0.22 15.90
C LYS A 33 2.41 -0.53 17.08
N ALA A 34 3.72 -0.38 16.91
CA ALA A 34 4.69 -0.58 17.99
C ALA A 34 4.47 0.41 19.15
N GLN A 35 4.20 1.69 18.83
CA GLN A 35 3.83 2.72 19.81
C GLN A 35 2.54 2.37 20.55
N GLN A 36 1.52 1.91 19.82
CA GLN A 36 0.24 1.47 20.39
C GLN A 36 0.44 0.31 21.38
N GLU A 37 1.31 -0.65 21.05
CA GLU A 37 1.61 -1.82 21.88
C GLU A 37 2.71 -1.57 22.91
N ARG A 38 3.33 -0.39 22.91
CA ARG A 38 4.46 0.00 23.77
C ARG A 38 5.63 -1.00 23.68
N ILE A 39 5.97 -1.40 22.45
CA ILE A 39 7.12 -2.26 22.17
C ILE A 39 8.21 -1.52 21.39
N GLY A 40 9.45 -1.93 21.62
CA GLY A 40 10.62 -1.36 20.96
C GLY A 40 10.92 -1.92 19.57
N LEU A 41 12.03 -1.45 19.00
CA LEU A 41 12.56 -1.83 17.71
C LEU A 41 12.95 -3.31 17.67
N GLU A 42 13.58 -3.82 18.73
CA GLU A 42 14.01 -5.23 18.81
C GLU A 42 12.80 -6.16 18.76
N GLU A 43 11.80 -5.93 19.62
CA GLU A 43 10.59 -6.76 19.67
C GLU A 43 9.76 -6.61 18.39
N THR A 44 9.67 -5.41 17.81
CA THR A 44 8.98 -5.23 16.52
C THR A 44 9.67 -6.03 15.41
N ALA A 45 11.00 -5.96 15.30
CA ALA A 45 11.77 -6.72 14.31
C ALA A 45 11.55 -8.23 14.48
N LYS A 46 11.58 -8.72 15.72
CA LYS A 46 11.32 -10.13 16.05
C LYS A 46 9.92 -10.57 15.61
N ARG A 47 8.88 -9.77 15.86
CA ARG A 47 7.50 -10.10 15.48
C ARG A 47 7.30 -10.20 13.97
N ILE A 48 7.92 -9.31 13.20
CA ILE A 48 7.86 -9.37 11.73
C ILE A 48 8.90 -10.35 11.13
N GLY A 49 9.69 -11.03 11.97
CA GLY A 49 10.60 -12.09 11.57
C GLY A 49 11.88 -11.62 10.87
N ILE A 50 12.39 -10.44 11.23
CA ILE A 50 13.69 -9.92 10.73
C ILE A 50 14.61 -9.53 11.90
N SER A 51 15.90 -9.31 11.63
CA SER A 51 16.81 -8.79 12.65
C SER A 51 16.57 -7.29 12.91
N ARG A 52 16.88 -6.83 14.13
CA ARG A 52 16.90 -5.39 14.46
C ARG A 52 17.76 -4.57 13.50
N SER A 53 18.91 -5.11 13.10
CA SER A 53 19.79 -4.47 12.11
C SER A 53 19.13 -4.34 10.73
N TYR A 54 18.34 -5.33 10.30
CA TYR A 54 17.59 -5.26 9.04
C TYR A 54 16.52 -4.17 9.14
N LEU A 55 15.72 -4.16 10.20
CA LEU A 55 14.69 -3.12 10.41
C LEU A 55 15.30 -1.71 10.46
N SER A 56 16.46 -1.56 11.09
CA SER A 56 17.22 -0.31 11.08
C SER A 56 17.66 0.09 9.67
N SER A 57 18.18 -0.84 8.87
CA SER A 57 18.53 -0.55 7.47
C SER A 57 17.33 -0.14 6.61
N LEU A 58 16.12 -0.63 6.91
CA LEU A 58 14.89 -0.16 6.25
C LEU A 58 14.53 1.27 6.68
N ARG A 59 14.57 1.58 7.99
CA ARG A 59 14.28 2.92 8.54
C ARG A 59 15.13 4.03 7.91
N TYR A 60 16.38 3.71 7.59
CA TYR A 60 17.32 4.68 7.00
C TYR A 60 17.48 4.53 5.48
N GLY A 61 16.62 3.74 4.82
CA GLY A 61 16.62 3.62 3.36
C GLY A 61 17.83 2.90 2.76
N GLN A 62 18.64 2.24 3.57
CA GLN A 62 19.75 1.40 3.10
C GLN A 62 19.23 0.12 2.42
N ARG A 63 17.98 -0.26 2.71
CA ARG A 63 17.24 -1.34 2.05
C ARG A 63 15.87 -0.82 1.62
N LYS A 64 15.36 -1.36 0.51
CA LYS A 64 14.02 -1.05 0.00
C LYS A 64 12.97 -1.90 0.70
N VAL A 65 11.88 -1.29 1.16
CA VAL A 65 10.76 -2.04 1.75
C VAL A 65 10.05 -2.87 0.67
N SER A 66 9.99 -2.37 -0.57
CA SER A 66 9.47 -3.11 -1.74
C SER A 66 10.22 -4.40 -2.06
N SER A 67 11.43 -4.60 -1.51
CA SER A 67 12.22 -5.82 -1.67
C SER A 67 11.95 -6.90 -0.62
N LEU A 68 11.06 -6.64 0.35
CA LEU A 68 10.73 -7.62 1.38
C LEU A 68 10.08 -8.87 0.77
N GLY A 69 10.53 -10.03 1.23
CA GLY A 69 9.96 -11.31 0.83
C GLY A 69 8.54 -11.49 1.37
N ARG A 70 7.77 -12.34 0.67
CA ARG A 70 6.36 -12.63 1.00
C ARG A 70 6.16 -13.04 2.47
N GLU A 71 7.00 -13.93 2.98
CA GLU A 71 6.90 -14.41 4.37
C GLU A 71 6.99 -13.26 5.41
N ILE A 72 7.84 -12.26 5.16
CA ILE A 72 7.97 -11.09 6.03
C ILE A 72 6.71 -10.23 5.96
N LEU A 73 6.17 -10.04 4.75
CA LEU A 73 4.95 -9.26 4.54
C LEU A 73 3.71 -9.93 5.15
N ASP A 74 3.65 -11.26 5.17
CA ASP A 74 2.62 -12.01 5.88
C ASP A 74 2.71 -11.76 7.41
N LYS A 75 3.92 -11.81 7.99
CA LYS A 75 4.12 -11.48 9.42
C LYS A 75 3.81 -10.02 9.73
N CYS A 76 4.10 -9.09 8.82
CA CYS A 76 3.66 -7.70 8.94
C CYS A 76 2.13 -7.60 8.96
N ALA A 77 1.42 -8.35 8.11
CA ALA A 77 -0.04 -8.36 8.08
C ALA A 77 -0.64 -8.90 9.39
N GLU A 78 -0.08 -9.99 9.91
CA GLU A 78 -0.45 -10.54 11.22
C GLU A 78 -0.21 -9.55 12.35
N PHE A 79 0.99 -8.95 12.42
CA PHE A 79 1.35 -7.98 13.45
C PHE A 79 0.48 -6.72 13.40
N LEU A 80 0.16 -6.21 12.20
CA LEU A 80 -0.68 -5.04 12.01
C LEU A 80 -2.17 -5.33 12.17
N GLY A 81 -2.61 -6.59 12.12
CA GLY A 81 -4.02 -6.97 12.08
C GLY A 81 -4.71 -6.49 10.80
N MET A 82 -3.97 -6.43 9.68
CA MET A 82 -4.44 -5.90 8.40
C MET A 82 -4.52 -7.01 7.34
N PRO A 83 -5.42 -6.91 6.34
CA PRO A 83 -5.36 -7.77 5.17
C PRO A 83 -4.02 -7.64 4.45
N LEU A 84 -3.44 -8.76 4.02
CA LEU A 84 -2.14 -8.79 3.32
C LEU A 84 -2.10 -7.85 2.11
N ALA A 85 -3.18 -7.76 1.34
CA ALA A 85 -3.26 -6.84 0.19
C ALA A 85 -2.97 -5.38 0.60
N GLY A 86 -3.44 -4.95 1.78
CA GLY A 86 -3.15 -3.64 2.34
C GLY A 86 -1.67 -3.47 2.70
N VAL A 87 -1.03 -4.50 3.22
CA VAL A 87 0.41 -4.50 3.52
C VAL A 87 1.25 -4.48 2.25
N LEU A 88 0.87 -5.26 1.22
CA LEU A 88 1.54 -5.26 -0.08
C LEU A 88 1.47 -3.87 -0.75
N MET A 89 0.32 -3.20 -0.64
CA MET A 89 0.17 -1.82 -1.12
C MET A 89 0.99 -0.83 -0.30
N ALA A 90 1.00 -0.95 1.03
CA ALA A 90 1.80 -0.09 1.90
C ALA A 90 3.32 -0.28 1.70
N ALA A 91 3.74 -1.48 1.30
CA ALA A 91 5.10 -1.82 0.91
C ALA A 91 5.43 -1.48 -0.55
N GLU A 92 4.46 -0.97 -1.32
CA GLU A 92 4.58 -0.67 -2.76
C GLU A 92 5.03 -1.86 -3.62
N VAL A 93 4.69 -3.07 -3.18
CA VAL A 93 4.88 -4.31 -3.94
C VAL A 93 3.79 -4.46 -5.01
N ILE A 94 2.59 -4.00 -4.69
CA ILE A 94 1.46 -3.89 -5.62
C ILE A 94 0.84 -2.50 -5.49
N TYR A 95 0.11 -2.07 -6.50
CA TYR A 95 -0.57 -0.79 -6.56
C TYR A 95 -2.08 -0.98 -6.74
N PRO A 96 -2.93 -0.04 -6.28
CA PRO A 96 -4.37 -0.09 -6.55
C PRO A 96 -4.72 -0.22 -8.05
N THR A 97 -3.86 0.28 -8.93
CA THR A 97 -4.00 0.14 -10.38
C THR A 97 -3.82 -1.28 -10.89
N ASP A 98 -3.16 -2.16 -10.14
CA ASP A 98 -2.96 -3.57 -10.52
C ASP A 98 -4.26 -4.37 -10.44
N PHE A 99 -5.29 -3.83 -9.78
CA PHE A 99 -6.61 -4.43 -9.70
C PHE A 99 -7.54 -3.97 -10.83
N VAL A 100 -7.11 -3.04 -11.69
CA VAL A 100 -7.86 -2.67 -12.88
C VAL A 100 -7.58 -3.73 -13.96
N GLY A 101 -8.58 -4.54 -14.28
CA GLY A 101 -8.44 -5.65 -15.22
C GLY A 101 -7.96 -5.21 -16.62
N GLY A 102 -7.24 -6.11 -17.30
CA GLY A 102 -6.69 -5.88 -18.64
C GLY A 102 -5.21 -5.51 -18.64
N SER A 103 -4.72 -4.94 -19.75
CA SER A 103 -3.33 -4.48 -19.82
C SER A 103 -3.12 -3.23 -18.96
N ARG A 104 -1.89 -3.02 -18.47
CA ARG A 104 -1.52 -1.81 -17.72
C ARG A 104 -1.89 -0.51 -18.42
N GLU A 105 -1.79 -0.50 -19.76
CA GLU A 105 -2.18 0.65 -20.58
C GLU A 105 -3.70 0.87 -20.58
N ARG A 106 -4.49 -0.20 -20.70
CA ARG A 106 -5.95 -0.11 -20.58
C ARG A 106 -6.34 0.43 -19.20
N ALA A 107 -5.74 -0.11 -18.14
CA ALA A 107 -5.97 0.37 -16.78
C ALA A 107 -5.70 1.87 -16.64
N ARG A 108 -4.56 2.33 -17.17
CA ARG A 108 -4.21 3.76 -17.20
C ARG A 108 -5.29 4.59 -17.92
N GLN A 109 -5.73 4.15 -19.08
CA GLN A 109 -6.74 4.86 -19.87
C GLN A 109 -8.09 4.95 -19.16
N GLU A 110 -8.55 3.87 -18.50
CA GLU A 110 -9.81 3.90 -17.75
C GLU A 110 -9.74 4.88 -16.57
N VAL A 111 -8.65 4.88 -15.81
CA VAL A 111 -8.45 5.85 -14.72
C VAL A 111 -8.43 7.29 -15.25
N GLN A 112 -7.75 7.54 -16.38
CA GLN A 112 -7.71 8.87 -16.98
C GLN A 112 -9.09 9.33 -17.49
N ARG A 113 -9.90 8.44 -18.07
CA ARG A 113 -11.28 8.75 -18.46
C ARG A 113 -12.15 9.09 -17.25
N ALA A 114 -12.04 8.32 -16.18
CA ALA A 114 -12.77 8.58 -14.94
C ALA A 114 -12.35 9.92 -14.29
N MET A 115 -11.05 10.23 -14.31
CA MET A 115 -10.55 11.51 -13.81
C MET A 115 -11.01 12.69 -14.70
N GLN A 116 -11.06 12.50 -16.02
CA GLN A 116 -11.62 13.50 -16.93
C GLN A 116 -13.12 13.73 -16.68
N PHE A 117 -13.88 12.67 -16.37
CA PHE A 117 -15.29 12.80 -15.99
C PHE A 117 -15.44 13.65 -14.72
N PHE A 118 -14.69 13.33 -13.66
CA PHE A 118 -14.67 14.12 -12.42
C PHE A 118 -14.24 15.58 -12.67
N ALA A 119 -13.19 15.80 -13.44
CA ALA A 119 -12.68 17.14 -13.75
C ALA A 119 -13.63 17.99 -14.63
N SER A 120 -14.64 17.37 -15.23
CA SER A 120 -15.67 18.04 -16.04
C SER A 120 -17.01 18.18 -15.31
N ASP A 121 -17.13 17.69 -14.07
CA ASP A 121 -18.32 17.88 -13.25
C ASP A 121 -18.44 19.36 -12.86
N PRO A 122 -19.52 20.07 -13.22
CA PRO A 122 -19.68 21.50 -12.91
C PRO A 122 -19.59 21.85 -11.42
N ASP A 123 -20.01 20.94 -10.54
CA ASP A 123 -19.99 21.15 -9.09
C ASP A 123 -18.58 21.00 -8.50
N TRP A 124 -17.68 20.30 -9.20
CA TRP A 124 -16.33 19.96 -8.72
C TRP A 124 -15.19 20.57 -9.54
N ALA A 125 -15.40 20.92 -10.81
CA ALA A 125 -14.36 21.32 -11.75
C ALA A 125 -13.52 22.51 -11.27
N GLY A 126 -14.12 23.42 -10.48
CA GLY A 126 -13.41 24.56 -9.89
C GLY A 126 -12.38 24.19 -8.81
N PHE A 127 -12.45 23.00 -8.24
CA PHE A 127 -11.52 22.50 -7.22
C PHE A 127 -10.40 21.62 -7.79
N VAL A 128 -10.49 21.24 -9.06
CA VAL A 128 -9.51 20.37 -9.70
C VAL A 128 -8.37 21.22 -10.26
N ASP A 129 -7.13 20.95 -9.84
CA ASP A 129 -5.98 21.66 -10.40
C ASP A 129 -5.89 21.47 -11.91
N ALA A 130 -5.50 22.53 -12.61
CA ALA A 130 -5.36 22.52 -14.07
C ALA A 130 -4.34 21.47 -14.56
N ASP A 131 -3.38 21.11 -13.72
CA ASP A 131 -2.30 20.19 -14.04
C ASP A 131 -2.60 18.74 -13.67
N TRP A 132 -3.84 18.37 -13.30
CA TRP A 132 -4.18 17.02 -12.79
C TRP A 132 -3.70 15.85 -13.65
N ARG A 133 -3.47 16.07 -14.95
CA ARG A 133 -2.91 15.09 -15.89
C ARG A 133 -1.47 14.69 -15.58
N SER A 134 -0.72 15.55 -14.89
CA SER A 134 0.64 15.34 -14.42
C SER A 134 0.70 14.44 -13.18
N TRP A 135 -0.41 14.34 -12.43
CA TRP A 135 -0.47 13.58 -11.20
C TRP A 135 -0.19 12.10 -11.44
N SER A 136 0.34 11.43 -10.41
CA SER A 136 0.56 9.99 -10.46
C SER A 136 -0.76 9.25 -10.72
N LEU A 137 -0.68 8.08 -11.37
CA LEU A 137 -1.88 7.29 -11.65
C LEU A 137 -2.62 6.88 -10.37
N ASN A 138 -1.89 6.63 -9.28
CA ASN A 138 -2.45 6.34 -7.96
C ASN A 138 -3.20 7.54 -7.36
N THR A 139 -2.66 8.75 -7.53
CA THR A 139 -3.33 9.98 -7.08
C THR A 139 -4.65 10.19 -7.82
N GLN A 140 -4.63 10.04 -9.15
CA GLN A 140 -5.84 10.14 -9.97
C GLN A 140 -6.88 9.09 -9.55
N LEU A 141 -6.45 7.84 -9.38
CA LEU A 141 -7.31 6.75 -8.93
C LEU A 141 -7.90 7.00 -7.53
N MET A 142 -7.09 7.48 -6.58
CA MET A 142 -7.55 7.84 -5.24
C MET A 142 -8.64 8.90 -5.29
N VAL A 143 -8.45 9.96 -6.08
CA VAL A 143 -9.43 11.05 -6.22
C VAL A 143 -10.73 10.52 -6.82
N VAL A 144 -10.66 9.72 -7.90
CA VAL A 144 -11.83 9.10 -8.53
C VAL A 144 -12.59 8.22 -7.54
N LEU A 145 -11.89 7.40 -6.75
CA LEU A 145 -12.51 6.53 -5.75
C LEU A 145 -13.23 7.31 -4.65
N LEU A 146 -12.63 8.40 -4.17
CA LEU A 146 -13.26 9.27 -3.18
C LEU A 146 -14.49 9.97 -3.74
N TYR A 147 -14.39 10.50 -4.96
CA TYR A 147 -15.49 11.14 -5.65
C TYR A 147 -16.66 10.18 -5.89
N GLN A 148 -16.42 8.97 -6.40
CA GLN A 148 -17.44 7.92 -6.51
C GLN A 148 -18.18 7.66 -5.20
N LYS A 149 -17.42 7.49 -4.11
CA LYS A 149 -17.98 7.22 -2.79
C LYS A 149 -18.81 8.40 -2.27
N ALA A 150 -18.36 9.63 -2.49
CA ALA A 150 -19.06 10.84 -2.06
C ALA A 150 -20.32 11.11 -2.89
N ALA A 151 -20.26 10.89 -4.20
CA ALA A 151 -21.36 11.14 -5.13
C ALA A 151 -22.34 9.96 -5.25
N GLY A 152 -22.03 8.79 -4.68
CA GLY A 152 -22.82 7.57 -4.84
C GLY A 152 -22.82 7.04 -6.28
N LEU A 153 -21.74 7.30 -7.02
CA LEU A 153 -21.58 6.92 -8.43
C LEU A 153 -20.65 5.71 -8.57
N GLU A 154 -20.80 5.00 -9.68
CA GLU A 154 -19.91 3.91 -10.07
C GLU A 154 -19.30 4.21 -11.45
N ILE A 155 -18.09 4.77 -11.46
CA ILE A 155 -17.38 5.26 -12.65
C ILE A 155 -16.33 4.23 -13.14
N LEU A 156 -15.73 3.51 -12.21
CA LEU A 156 -14.79 2.41 -12.38
C LEU A 156 -15.43 1.13 -11.79
N PRO A 157 -16.41 0.54 -12.49
CA PRO A 157 -17.09 -0.68 -12.08
C PRO A 157 -16.13 -1.86 -12.29
N SER A 158 -15.26 -2.16 -11.32
CA SER A 158 -14.48 -3.43 -11.20
C SER A 158 -13.16 -3.33 -10.42
N LEU A 159 -12.81 -2.19 -9.82
CA LEU A 159 -11.54 -2.07 -9.09
C LEU A 159 -11.30 -3.13 -8.00
N PHE A 160 -12.37 -3.77 -7.52
CA PHE A 160 -12.31 -4.90 -6.60
C PHE A 160 -13.29 -6.00 -7.01
N ASP A 161 -13.37 -6.33 -8.30
CA ASP A 161 -14.22 -7.44 -8.72
C ASP A 161 -13.54 -8.78 -8.41
N ALA A 162 -13.82 -9.30 -7.22
CA ALA A 162 -13.39 -10.63 -6.79
C ALA A 162 -13.79 -11.73 -7.79
N LYS A 163 -14.83 -11.51 -8.60
CA LYS A 163 -15.24 -12.44 -9.65
C LYS A 163 -14.22 -12.49 -10.79
N ILE A 164 -13.71 -11.35 -11.25
CA ILE A 164 -12.66 -11.29 -12.28
C ILE A 164 -11.38 -11.97 -11.78
N ALA A 165 -11.00 -11.74 -10.52
CA ALA A 165 -9.85 -12.41 -9.91
C ALA A 165 -10.06 -13.94 -9.84
N SER A 166 -11.26 -14.39 -9.48
CA SER A 166 -11.63 -15.81 -9.43
C SER A 166 -11.68 -16.47 -10.82
N GLU A 167 -12.19 -15.75 -11.82
CA GLU A 167 -12.28 -16.21 -13.21
C GLU A 167 -10.89 -16.34 -13.85
N ALA A 168 -10.01 -15.35 -13.64
CA ALA A 168 -8.61 -15.41 -14.08
C ALA A 168 -7.84 -16.58 -13.44
N PHE A 169 -8.09 -16.87 -12.16
CA PHE A 169 -7.52 -18.03 -11.47
C PHE A 169 -8.03 -19.37 -12.03
N SER A 170 -9.31 -19.43 -12.39
CA SER A 170 -9.94 -20.63 -12.96
C SER A 170 -9.47 -20.89 -14.39
N ALA A 171 -9.23 -19.83 -15.17
CA ALA A 171 -8.74 -19.92 -16.55
C ALA A 171 -7.26 -20.36 -16.67
N GLN A 172 -6.48 -20.29 -15.57
CA GLN A 172 -5.08 -20.68 -15.56
C GLN A 172 -4.82 -22.13 -15.08
N GLN A 173 -5.86 -22.87 -14.66
CA GLN A 173 -5.69 -24.30 -14.41
C GLN A 173 -5.69 -25.05 -15.74
N PRO A 174 -4.61 -25.76 -16.12
CA PRO A 174 -4.68 -26.64 -17.28
C PRO A 174 -5.77 -27.67 -17.00
N GLU A 175 -6.69 -27.85 -17.95
CA GLU A 175 -7.60 -28.99 -17.98
C GLU A 175 -6.78 -30.23 -17.64
N LYS A 176 -7.10 -30.89 -16.52
CA LYS A 176 -6.58 -32.22 -16.26
C LYS A 176 -7.03 -33.07 -17.45
N ALA A 177 -6.07 -33.39 -18.32
CA ALA A 177 -6.30 -34.31 -19.42
C ALA A 177 -6.85 -35.62 -18.84
N PRO A 178 -7.91 -36.19 -19.45
CA PRO A 178 -8.62 -37.36 -18.94
C PRO A 178 -7.74 -38.62 -18.88
#